data_AF-A0A7S1CWA9-F1
#
_entry.id   AF-A0A7S1CWA9-F1
#
_cell.length_a   1.000
_cell.length_b   1.000
_cell.length_c   1.000
_cell.angle_alpha   90.00
_cell.angle_beta   90.00
_cell.angle_gamma   90.00
#
_symmetry.space_group_name_H-M   'P 1'
#
loop_
_entity.id
_entity.type
_entity.pdbx_description
1 polymer ?
#
loop_
_entity_poly.entity_id
_entity_poly.type
_entity_poly.pdbx_seq_one_letter_code
_entity_poly.pdbx_strand_id
1 'polypeptide(L)'
;FRHLIEVDGNGNVNLVPMFHRIMGDQLTPIMAYKALVQSDDRDAPSFLFESVVNGTQQGRYSFVGARPQLEIIARGHHVQILDHGKGTKEEIEDCSDPLEIPEVLSRDWHPIVPEDLPRVFTGGWVGYCGYDTVRYVYEGKLPFSNAPRDDR
;
A
#
# COMPACT_ATOMS: atom_id res chain seq x y z
N PHE A 1 -7.86 8.91 13.38
CA PHE A 1 -8.88 9.31 12.40
C PHE A 1 -9.56 8.05 11.89
N ARG A 2 -10.56 7.57 12.64
CA ARG A 2 -11.38 6.41 12.27
C ARG A 2 -12.62 6.95 11.56
N HIS A 3 -13.18 6.10 10.69
CA HIS A 3 -14.40 6.25 9.89
C HIS A 3 -14.18 6.82 8.49
N LEU A 4 -14.05 5.89 7.54
CA LEU A 4 -14.67 6.04 6.24
C LEU A 4 -16.17 6.17 6.50
N ILE A 5 -16.74 7.32 6.12
CA ILE A 5 -18.18 7.53 6.17
C ILE A 5 -18.72 7.03 4.84
N GLU A 6 -19.51 5.95 4.86
CA GLU A 6 -20.40 5.61 3.76
C GLU A 6 -21.41 6.74 3.61
N VAL A 7 -21.32 7.47 2.50
CA VAL A 7 -22.30 8.49 2.15
C VAL A 7 -23.17 7.89 1.05
N ASP A 8 -24.29 7.30 1.44
CA ASP A 8 -25.28 6.84 0.46
C ASP A 8 -26.37 7.91 0.27
N GLY A 9 -26.63 8.22 -0.99
CA GLY A 9 -27.53 9.30 -1.39
C GLY A 9 -27.31 9.72 -2.84
N ASN A 10 -27.67 8.86 -3.79
CA ASN A 10 -27.74 9.12 -5.24
C ASN A 10 -26.43 9.08 -6.09
N GLY A 11 -25.33 8.53 -5.58
CA GLY A 11 -24.12 8.29 -6.39
C GLY A 11 -23.15 7.35 -5.69
N ASN A 12 -22.72 6.30 -6.38
CA ASN A 12 -21.92 5.17 -5.90
C ASN A 12 -20.53 5.59 -5.36
N VAL A 13 -20.45 6.17 -4.16
CA VAL A 13 -19.22 6.61 -3.47
C VAL A 13 -19.20 6.01 -2.06
N ASN A 14 -18.14 5.27 -1.72
CA ASN A 14 -18.01 4.62 -0.41
C ASN A 14 -16.64 4.81 0.26
N LEU A 15 -15.73 5.58 -0.36
CA LEU A 15 -14.40 5.85 0.19
C LEU A 15 -14.13 7.36 0.18
N VAL A 16 -14.19 7.98 1.35
CA VAL A 16 -14.00 9.43 1.53
C VAL A 16 -12.71 9.72 2.29
N PRO A 17 -11.71 10.37 1.68
CA PRO A 17 -10.47 10.70 2.37
C PRO A 17 -10.69 11.83 3.39
N MET A 18 -10.31 11.58 4.63
CA MET A 18 -10.29 12.59 5.69
C MET A 18 -8.91 13.24 5.74
N PHE A 19 -8.85 14.56 5.54
CA PHE A 19 -7.58 15.28 5.50
C PHE A 19 -7.63 16.61 6.25
N HIS A 20 -6.45 17.07 6.68
CA HIS A 20 -6.25 18.38 7.26
C HIS A 20 -4.93 18.96 6.75
N ARG A 21 -4.95 20.21 6.30
CA ARG A 21 -3.76 20.91 5.81
C ARG A 21 -3.11 21.67 6.97
N ILE A 22 -1.84 21.40 7.21
CA ILE A 22 -1.02 22.07 8.23
C ILE A 22 0.09 22.89 7.58
N MET A 23 0.61 23.89 8.30
CA MET A 23 1.84 24.59 7.91
C MET A 23 3.03 23.63 8.07
N GLY A 24 3.82 23.49 7.00
CA GLY A 24 4.89 22.50 6.91
C GLY A 24 6.26 23.08 6.61
N ASP A 25 6.44 24.40 6.76
CA ASP A 25 7.65 25.11 6.30
C ASP A 25 8.96 24.58 6.90
N GLN A 26 8.89 23.97 8.09
CA GLN A 26 10.02 23.31 8.76
C GLN A 26 9.97 21.78 8.71
N LEU A 27 8.96 21.21 8.07
CA LEU A 27 8.74 19.79 8.00
C LEU A 27 9.35 19.22 6.72
N THR A 28 10.52 18.59 6.84
CA THR A 28 11.08 17.80 5.76
C THR A 28 10.37 16.44 5.66
N PRO A 29 10.35 15.78 4.48
CA PRO A 29 9.71 14.47 4.33
C PRO A 29 10.22 13.41 5.31
N ILE A 30 11.53 13.40 5.59
CA ILE A 30 12.11 12.49 6.60
C ILE A 30 11.66 12.82 8.02
N MET A 31 11.46 14.10 8.36
CA MET A 31 10.90 14.50 9.66
C MET A 31 9.43 14.11 9.77
N ALA A 32 8.65 14.28 8.71
CA ALA A 32 7.26 13.83 8.65
C ALA A 32 7.16 12.30 8.83
N TYR A 33 8.02 11.54 8.16
CA TYR A 33 8.07 10.09 8.29
C TYR A 33 8.41 9.67 9.73
N LYS A 34 9.45 10.27 10.33
CA LYS A 34 9.82 10.00 11.73
C LYS A 34 8.75 10.38 12.74
N ALA A 35 7.96 11.42 12.47
CA ALA A 35 6.84 11.80 13.33
C ALA A 35 5.64 10.84 13.19
N LEU A 36 5.50 10.18 12.03
CA LEU A 36 4.40 9.26 11.73
C LEU A 36 4.66 7.84 12.24
N VAL A 37 5.90 7.36 12.13
CA VAL A 37 6.31 6.02 12.54
C VAL A 37 6.76 6.05 14.01
N GLN A 38 6.20 5.16 14.83
CA GLN A 38 6.62 5.06 16.24
C GLN A 38 8.07 4.57 16.31
N SER A 39 8.88 5.16 17.19
CA SER A 39 10.32 4.88 17.29
C SER A 39 10.66 3.43 17.66
N ASP A 40 9.72 2.71 18.26
CA ASP A 40 9.96 1.39 18.87
C ASP A 40 9.35 0.23 18.07
N ASP A 41 8.70 0.51 16.94
CA ASP A 41 8.06 -0.51 16.11
C ASP A 41 8.78 -0.63 14.75
N ARG A 42 9.95 -1.28 14.78
CA ARG A 42 10.82 -1.44 13.59
C ARG A 42 10.20 -2.30 12.50
N ASP A 43 9.25 -3.15 12.87
CA ASP A 43 8.61 -4.11 11.98
C ASP A 43 7.24 -3.60 11.49
N ALA A 44 6.76 -2.45 11.99
CA ALA A 44 5.51 -1.84 11.52
C ALA A 44 5.59 -1.45 10.03
N PRO A 45 4.61 -1.88 9.21
CA PRO A 45 4.57 -1.51 7.81
C PRO A 45 4.44 0.00 7.65
N SER A 46 5.40 0.57 6.92
CA SER A 46 5.47 2.00 6.64
C SER A 46 6.29 2.27 5.37
N PHE A 47 6.08 3.44 4.76
CA PHE A 47 6.81 3.86 3.56
C PHE A 47 7.06 5.37 3.55
N LEU A 48 8.13 5.74 2.84
CA LEU A 48 8.45 7.09 2.43
C LEU A 48 8.84 7.03 0.95
N PHE A 49 8.06 7.69 0.09
CA PHE A 49 8.38 7.85 -1.32
C PHE A 49 8.74 9.30 -1.61
N GLU A 50 9.94 9.47 -2.15
CA GLU A 50 10.44 10.74 -2.68
C GLU A 50 10.85 10.52 -4.14
N SER A 51 10.66 11.55 -4.96
CA SER A 51 11.06 11.52 -6.36
C SER A 51 12.15 12.55 -6.61
N VAL A 52 13.11 12.19 -7.47
CA VAL A 52 14.12 13.11 -7.97
C VAL A 52 14.02 13.11 -9.49
N VAL A 53 13.75 14.28 -10.06
CA VAL A 53 13.70 14.55 -11.49
C VAL A 53 15.10 14.95 -11.95
N ASN A 54 15.62 14.27 -12.98
CA ASN A 54 16.92 14.54 -13.59
C ASN A 54 18.11 14.58 -12.59
N GLY A 55 18.04 13.76 -11.54
CA GLY A 55 19.10 13.61 -10.53
C GLY A 55 19.38 14.83 -9.64
N THR A 56 18.63 15.93 -9.80
CA THR A 56 18.94 17.21 -9.11
C THR A 56 17.72 17.93 -8.57
N GLN A 57 16.54 17.76 -9.16
CA GLN A 57 15.32 18.43 -8.72
C GLN A 57 14.44 17.47 -7.93
N GLN A 58 14.16 17.79 -6.67
CA GLN A 58 13.17 17.03 -5.90
C GLN A 58 11.78 17.24 -6.49
N GLY A 59 11.00 16.17 -6.61
CA GLY A 59 9.62 16.24 -7.07
C GLY A 59 8.74 17.04 -6.10
N ARG A 60 7.61 17.54 -6.61
CA ARG A 60 6.70 18.42 -5.86
C ARG A 60 6.07 17.76 -4.62
N TYR A 61 5.99 16.42 -4.61
CA TYR A 61 5.32 15.66 -3.56
C TYR A 61 6.23 14.56 -3.04
N SER A 62 6.24 14.40 -1.72
CA SER A 62 6.70 13.20 -1.04
C SER A 62 5.48 12.55 -0.37
N PHE A 63 5.42 11.22 -0.36
CA PHE A 63 4.34 10.47 0.26
C PHE A 63 4.86 9.68 1.46
N VAL A 64 4.18 9.79 2.58
CA VAL A 64 4.47 9.02 3.80
C VAL A 64 3.22 8.27 4.23
N GLY A 65 3.39 7.03 4.66
CA GLY A 65 2.31 6.21 5.18
C GLY A 65 2.83 5.22 6.21
N ALA A 66 1.97 4.88 7.17
CA ALA A 66 2.25 3.90 8.21
C ALA A 66 0.93 3.32 8.74
N ARG A 67 0.98 2.14 9.36
CA ARG A 67 -0.18 1.47 9.97
C ARG A 67 -1.30 1.26 8.94
N PRO A 68 -1.07 0.46 7.89
CA PRO A 68 -2.09 0.17 6.89
C PRO A 68 -3.31 -0.50 7.53
N GLN A 69 -4.47 -0.36 6.88
CA GLN A 69 -5.67 -1.08 7.31
C GLN A 69 -5.60 -2.56 6.92
N LEU A 70 -5.10 -2.83 5.71
CA LEU A 70 -4.94 -4.17 5.16
C LEU A 70 -3.48 -4.39 4.73
N GLU A 71 -2.96 -5.58 5.00
CA GLU A 71 -1.66 -6.05 4.52
C GLU A 71 -1.85 -7.39 3.79
N ILE A 72 -1.20 -7.54 2.63
CA ILE A 72 -1.18 -8.78 1.85
C ILE A 72 0.27 -9.23 1.76
N ILE A 73 0.57 -10.40 2.32
CA ILE A 73 1.91 -11.00 2.32
C ILE A 73 1.83 -12.31 1.55
N ALA A 74 2.48 -12.37 0.39
CA ALA A 74 2.53 -13.57 -0.44
C ALA A 74 3.94 -14.18 -0.43
N ARG A 75 4.02 -15.50 -0.21
CA ARG A 75 5.25 -16.30 -0.32
C ARG A 75 4.95 -17.54 -1.15
N GLY A 76 5.29 -17.47 -2.44
CA GLY A 76 4.80 -18.46 -3.42
C GLY A 76 3.26 -18.45 -3.43
N HIS A 77 2.65 -19.63 -3.35
CA HIS A 77 1.20 -19.76 -3.37
C HIS A 77 0.53 -19.62 -1.99
N HIS A 78 1.31 -19.37 -0.93
CA HIS A 78 0.77 -19.09 0.41
C HIS A 78 0.58 -17.57 0.58
N VAL A 79 -0.64 -17.15 0.92
CA VAL A 79 -0.98 -15.74 1.14
C VAL A 79 -1.53 -15.53 2.54
N GLN A 80 -1.07 -14.48 3.20
CA GLN A 80 -1.62 -13.97 4.45
C GLN A 80 -2.26 -12.60 4.19
N ILE A 81 -3.52 -12.45 4.60
CA ILE A 81 -4.23 -11.17 4.58
C ILE A 81 -4.46 -10.75 6.03
N LEU A 82 -3.88 -9.62 6.44
CA LEU A 82 -4.02 -9.04 7.77
C LEU A 82 -4.95 -7.83 7.69
N ASP A 83 -6.08 -7.86 8.40
CA ASP A 83 -6.94 -6.70 8.60
C ASP A 83 -6.68 -6.13 9.99
N HIS A 84 -5.87 -5.08 10.06
CA HIS A 84 -5.52 -4.40 11.31
C HIS A 84 -6.70 -3.62 11.91
N GLY A 85 -7.71 -3.29 11.10
CA GLY A 85 -8.93 -2.64 11.56
C GLY A 85 -9.82 -3.58 12.37
N LYS A 86 -9.93 -4.83 11.92
CA LYS A 86 -10.69 -5.90 12.57
C LYS A 86 -9.86 -6.76 13.51
N GLY A 87 -8.53 -6.71 13.41
CA GLY A 87 -7.61 -7.60 14.13
C GLY A 87 -7.69 -9.05 13.64
N THR A 88 -8.03 -9.26 12.37
CA THR A 88 -8.21 -10.59 11.78
C THR A 88 -7.06 -10.96 10.86
N LYS A 89 -6.78 -12.26 10.76
CA LYS A 89 -5.82 -12.85 9.84
C LYS A 89 -6.52 -13.96 9.05
N GLU A 90 -6.39 -13.89 7.74
CA GLU A 90 -6.82 -14.93 6.80
C GLU A 90 -5.58 -15.55 6.13
N GLU A 91 -5.61 -16.87 5.94
CA GLU A 91 -4.57 -17.60 5.23
C GLU A 91 -5.21 -18.32 4.05
N ILE A 92 -4.60 -18.15 2.87
CA ILE A 92 -4.99 -18.83 1.64
C ILE A 92 -3.83 -19.73 1.25
N GLU A 93 -4.09 -21.03 1.25
CA GLU A 93 -3.21 -22.03 0.67
C GLU A 93 -3.50 -22.19 -0.83
N ASP A 94 -2.48 -22.51 -1.61
CA ASP A 94 -2.58 -22.80 -3.04
C ASP A 94 -3.21 -21.66 -3.89
N CYS A 95 -2.91 -20.40 -3.54
CA CYS A 95 -3.28 -19.24 -4.34
C CYS A 95 -2.50 -19.21 -5.66
N SER A 96 -3.18 -19.37 -6.80
CA SER A 96 -2.55 -19.40 -8.12
C SER A 96 -1.81 -18.09 -8.46
N ASP A 97 -2.47 -16.94 -8.38
CA ASP A 97 -1.85 -15.62 -8.57
C ASP A 97 -2.23 -14.64 -7.43
N PRO A 98 -1.32 -14.43 -6.46
CA PRO A 98 -1.53 -13.46 -5.38
C PRO A 98 -1.65 -12.00 -5.85
N LEU A 99 -1.24 -11.66 -7.08
CA LEU A 99 -1.31 -10.29 -7.60
C LEU A 99 -2.74 -9.84 -7.94
N GLU A 100 -3.68 -10.78 -8.04
CA GLU A 100 -5.10 -10.48 -8.24
C GLU A 100 -5.80 -10.02 -6.94
N ILE A 101 -5.27 -10.40 -5.78
CA ILE A 101 -5.91 -10.17 -4.48
C ILE A 101 -6.14 -8.68 -4.20
N PRO A 102 -5.16 -7.77 -4.40
CA PRO A 102 -5.40 -6.34 -4.23
C PRO A 102 -6.58 -5.84 -5.06
N GLU A 103 -6.70 -6.27 -6.32
CA GLU A 103 -7.80 -5.89 -7.20
C GLU A 103 -9.13 -6.41 -6.66
N VAL A 104 -9.21 -7.70 -6.29
CA VAL A 104 -10.42 -8.32 -5.73
C VAL A 104 -10.89 -7.58 -4.48
N LEU A 105 -9.97 -7.28 -3.55
CA LEU A 105 -10.30 -6.61 -2.29
C LEU A 105 -10.70 -5.13 -2.47
N SER A 106 -10.20 -4.47 -3.52
CA SER A 106 -10.52 -3.07 -3.81
C SER A 106 -11.55 -2.86 -4.92
N ARG A 107 -12.13 -3.93 -5.49
CA ARG A 107 -13.02 -3.85 -6.66
C ARG A 107 -14.22 -2.94 -6.43
N ASP A 108 -14.77 -2.97 -5.23
CA ASP A 108 -15.94 -2.18 -4.85
C ASP A 108 -15.56 -0.84 -4.21
N TRP A 109 -14.29 -0.44 -4.22
CA TRP A 109 -13.88 0.87 -3.71
C TRP A 109 -14.23 1.95 -4.73
N HIS A 110 -15.07 2.88 -4.31
CA HIS A 110 -15.47 4.04 -5.09
C HIS A 110 -15.00 5.32 -4.36
N PRO A 111 -13.70 5.69 -4.50
CA PRO A 111 -13.16 6.89 -3.88
C PRO A 111 -13.67 8.16 -4.51
N ILE A 112 -13.96 9.15 -3.66
CA ILE A 112 -13.98 10.54 -4.09
C ILE A 112 -12.56 11.12 -4.04
N VAL A 113 -12.21 11.92 -5.04
CA VAL A 113 -10.96 12.69 -5.08
C VAL A 113 -11.29 14.17 -4.85
N PRO A 114 -11.12 14.69 -3.62
CA PRO A 114 -11.35 16.10 -3.33
C PRO A 114 -10.47 17.00 -4.20
N GLU A 115 -11.00 18.14 -4.63
CA GLU A 115 -10.24 19.12 -5.42
C GLU A 115 -9.01 19.68 -4.67
N ASP A 116 -9.08 19.72 -3.34
CA ASP A 116 -8.02 20.25 -2.47
C ASP A 116 -6.84 19.31 -2.21
N LEU A 117 -6.91 18.06 -2.69
CA LEU A 117 -5.86 17.06 -2.55
C LEU A 117 -5.07 16.87 -3.85
N PRO A 118 -3.77 16.51 -3.77
CA PRO A 118 -3.00 16.12 -4.95
C PRO A 118 -3.66 14.93 -5.64
N ARG A 119 -3.98 15.07 -6.93
CA ARG A 119 -4.58 13.99 -7.74
C ARG A 119 -3.67 12.78 -7.95
N VAL A 120 -2.38 12.92 -7.66
CA VAL A 120 -1.34 11.91 -7.93
C VAL A 120 -1.46 10.69 -7.00
N PHE A 121 -1.85 10.88 -5.73
CA PHE A 121 -2.00 9.78 -4.78
C PHE A 121 -2.79 10.24 -3.54
N THR A 122 -3.90 9.55 -3.24
CA THR A 122 -4.77 9.82 -2.08
C THR A 122 -5.05 8.56 -1.25
N GLY A 123 -4.23 7.52 -1.43
CA GLY A 123 -4.41 6.20 -0.80
C GLY A 123 -4.52 5.09 -1.84
N GLY A 124 -4.52 3.85 -1.36
CA GLY A 124 -4.54 2.64 -2.17
C GLY A 124 -3.47 1.63 -1.70
N TRP A 125 -3.18 0.66 -2.55
CA TRP A 125 -2.15 -0.33 -2.30
C TRP A 125 -0.75 0.24 -2.48
N VAL A 126 0.11 0.01 -1.50
CA VAL A 126 1.53 0.39 -1.54
C VAL A 126 2.34 -0.80 -1.05
N GLY A 127 3.39 -1.16 -1.78
CA GLY A 127 4.22 -2.30 -1.45
C GLY A 127 5.27 -2.54 -2.53
N TYR A 128 5.75 -3.78 -2.59
CA TYR A 128 6.72 -4.21 -3.58
C TYR A 128 6.36 -5.61 -4.10
N CYS A 129 6.77 -5.87 -5.33
CA CYS A 129 6.76 -7.21 -5.92
C CYS A 129 8.22 -7.68 -6.00
N GLY A 130 8.54 -8.81 -5.36
CA GLY A 130 9.86 -9.42 -5.48
C GLY A 130 10.10 -9.96 -6.89
N TYR A 131 11.37 -10.23 -7.24
CA TYR A 131 11.73 -10.75 -8.57
C TYR A 131 10.93 -12.00 -8.96
N ASP A 132 10.75 -12.93 -8.01
CA ASP A 132 10.05 -14.18 -8.25
C ASP A 132 8.55 -14.03 -8.54
N THR A 133 7.96 -12.83 -8.41
CA THR A 133 6.57 -12.59 -8.85
C THR A 133 6.39 -12.82 -10.35
N VAL A 134 7.47 -12.71 -11.15
CA VAL A 134 7.45 -13.04 -12.58
C VAL A 134 7.05 -14.50 -12.85
N ARG A 135 7.21 -15.39 -11.86
CA ARG A 135 6.86 -16.80 -11.97
C ARG A 135 5.36 -17.04 -12.03
N TYR A 136 4.52 -16.17 -11.45
CA TYR A 136 3.07 -16.28 -11.61
C TYR A 136 2.66 -16.10 -13.08
N VAL A 137 3.34 -15.19 -13.79
CA VAL A 137 3.09 -14.94 -15.23
C VAL A 137 3.64 -16.05 -16.13
N TYR A 138 4.75 -16.69 -15.72
CA TYR A 138 5.46 -17.69 -16.52
C TYR A 138 5.52 -19.07 -15.86
N GLU A 139 4.49 -19.46 -15.10
CA GLU A 139 4.52 -20.65 -14.24
C GLU A 139 4.95 -21.92 -14.99
N GLY A 140 4.46 -22.11 -16.22
CA GLY A 140 4.82 -23.25 -17.07
C GLY A 140 6.27 -23.27 -17.57
N LYS A 141 7.03 -22.18 -17.42
CA LYS A 141 8.45 -22.06 -17.81
C LYS A 141 9.38 -21.87 -16.60
N LEU A 142 8.88 -21.24 -15.53
CA LEU A 142 9.64 -20.86 -14.35
C LEU A 142 8.91 -21.30 -13.07
N PRO A 143 8.77 -22.61 -12.81
CA PRO A 143 8.10 -23.08 -11.60
C PRO A 143 8.84 -22.62 -10.35
N PHE A 144 8.12 -22.39 -9.26
CA PHE A 144 8.70 -22.00 -7.97
C PHE A 144 9.67 -23.04 -7.41
N SER A 145 9.47 -24.33 -7.72
CA SER A 145 10.38 -25.42 -7.35
C SER A 145 11.81 -25.25 -7.91
N ASN A 146 11.95 -24.49 -9.00
CA ASN A 146 13.21 -24.24 -9.68
C ASN A 146 13.75 -22.83 -9.38
N ALA A 147 13.23 -22.16 -8.34
CA ALA A 147 13.78 -20.89 -7.92
C ALA A 147 15.24 -21.05 -7.45
N PRO A 148 16.17 -20.22 -7.95
CA PRO A 148 17.52 -20.17 -7.40
C PRO A 148 17.47 -19.90 -5.90
N ARG A 149 18.47 -20.39 -5.17
CA ARG A 149 18.66 -19.94 -3.79
C ARG A 149 19.02 -18.47 -3.80
N ASP A 150 18.45 -17.73 -2.85
CA ASP A 150 18.81 -16.33 -2.60
C ASP A 150 20.33 -16.25 -2.37
N ASP A 151 20.99 -15.28 -3.00
CA ASP A 151 22.45 -15.12 -3.01
C ASP A 151 22.96 -14.28 -1.82
N ARG A 152 22.11 -14.08 -0.81
CA ARG A 152 22.36 -13.30 0.40
C ARG A 152 23.14 -14.03 1.49
#